data_AF-A0A9Q3GE58-F1
#
_entry.id   AF-A0A9Q3GE58-F1
#
_cell.length_a   1.000
_cell.length_b   1.000
_cell.length_c   1.000
_cell.angle_alpha   90.00
_cell.angle_beta   90.00
_cell.angle_gamma   90.00
#
_symmetry.space_group_name_H-M   'P 1'
#
loop_
_entity.id
_entity.type
_entity.pdbx_description
1 polymer ?
#
loop_
_entity_poly.entity_id
_entity_poly.type
_entity_poly.pdbx_seq_one_letter_code
_entity_poly.pdbx_strand_id
1 'polypeptide(L)'
;MHLGALRKVGHNKQEEVTKPTILTWHNIKERMVGDFRASNTYTLPDRYPIRRIHDTLTEFSQARLITAMDSLEGFSQNVLREN
;
A
#
# COMPACT_ATOMS: atom_id res chain seq x y z
N MET A 1 -13.11 -7.60 18.68
CA MET A 1 -11.99 -8.18 17.90
C MET A 1 -11.24 -7.05 17.23
N HIS A 2 -9.98 -6.84 17.60
CA HIS A 2 -9.07 -5.88 16.98
C HIS A 2 -8.22 -6.68 15.98
N LEU A 3 -8.36 -6.45 14.67
CA LEU A 3 -7.70 -7.24 13.63
C LEU A 3 -6.32 -6.65 13.27
N GLY A 4 -5.58 -6.16 14.28
CA GLY A 4 -4.33 -5.42 14.07
C GLY A 4 -4.57 -4.17 13.22
N ALA A 5 -4.19 -4.23 11.94
CA ALA A 5 -4.29 -3.12 10.99
C ALA A 5 -5.72 -2.77 10.54
N LEU A 6 -6.71 -3.62 10.79
CA LEU A 6 -8.10 -3.37 10.38
C LEU A 6 -9.03 -3.22 11.59
N ARG A 7 -9.93 -2.23 11.50
CA ARG A 7 -11.02 -2.03 12.46
C ARG A 7 -12.35 -2.38 11.80
N LYS A 8 -13.15 -3.21 12.48
CA LYS A 8 -14.54 -3.44 12.06
C LYS A 8 -15.35 -2.14 12.21
N VAL A 9 -16.02 -1.74 11.14
CA VAL A 9 -17.01 -0.65 11.19
C VAL A 9 -18.32 -1.22 11.75
N GLY A 10 -18.95 -0.49 12.67
CA GLY A 10 -20.19 -0.92 13.33
C GLY A 10 -21.38 -0.95 12.36
N HIS A 11 -22.33 -1.86 12.61
CA HIS A 11 -23.50 -2.07 11.74
C HIS A 11 -24.35 -0.82 11.48
N ASN A 12 -24.30 0.16 12.40
CA ASN A 12 -25.07 1.41 12.33
C ASN A 12 -24.26 2.60 11.79
N LYS A 13 -23.00 2.41 11.39
CA LYS A 13 -22.19 3.44 10.74
C LYS A 13 -22.18 3.15 9.24
N GLN A 14 -22.91 3.97 8.49
CA GLN A 14 -22.84 3.97 7.04
C GLN A 14 -21.60 4.76 6.63
N GLU A 15 -20.57 4.07 6.12
CA GLU A 15 -19.39 4.75 5.59
C GLU A 15 -19.73 5.27 4.19
N GLU A 16 -19.39 6.52 3.93
CA GLU A 16 -19.66 7.21 2.67
C GLU A 16 -18.84 6.62 1.51
N VAL A 17 -17.69 6.00 1.83
CA VAL A 17 -16.74 5.47 0.85
C VAL A 17 -16.52 3.99 1.06
N THR A 18 -16.93 3.18 0.09
CA THR A 18 -16.60 1.75 0.00
C THR A 18 -15.66 1.51 -1.18
N LYS A 19 -14.68 0.64 -0.99
CA LYS A 19 -13.74 0.23 -2.04
C LYS A 19 -13.86 -1.28 -2.26
N PRO A 20 -13.83 -1.75 -3.51
CA PRO A 20 -13.86 -3.18 -3.75
C PRO A 20 -12.53 -3.81 -3.31
N THR A 21 -12.63 -4.99 -2.72
CA THR A 21 -11.50 -5.80 -2.26
C THR A 21 -11.53 -7.13 -2.99
N ILE A 22 -10.38 -7.55 -3.52
CA ILE A 22 -10.22 -8.77 -4.29
C ILE A 22 -9.21 -9.67 -3.56
N LEU A 23 -9.47 -10.97 -3.57
CA LEU A 23 -8.51 -11.97 -3.13
C LEU A 23 -7.67 -12.43 -4.32
N THR A 24 -6.34 -12.37 -4.17
CA THR A 24 -5.39 -12.80 -5.19
C THR A 24 -4.45 -13.87 -4.63
N TRP A 25 -3.89 -14.71 -5.49
CA TRP A 25 -2.96 -15.77 -5.08
C TRP A 25 -1.55 -15.46 -5.58
N HIS A 26 -0.57 -15.58 -4.70
CA HIS A 26 0.84 -15.50 -5.06
C HIS A 26 1.67 -16.50 -4.25
N ASN A 27 2.42 -17.36 -4.93
CA ASN A 27 3.25 -18.41 -4.33
C ASN A 27 2.51 -19.19 -3.23
N ILE A 28 1.32 -19.69 -3.57
CA ILE A 28 0.47 -20.56 -2.72
C ILE A 28 -0.19 -19.82 -1.53
N LYS A 29 0.13 -18.54 -1.31
CA LYS A 29 -0.50 -17.70 -0.28
C LYS A 29 -1.54 -16.76 -0.90
N GLU A 30 -2.67 -16.64 -0.23
CA GLU A 30 -3.70 -15.67 -0.56
C GLU A 30 -3.30 -14.27 -0.07
N ARG A 31 -3.67 -13.24 -0.82
CA ARG A 31 -3.38 -11.83 -0.54
C ARG A 31 -4.62 -11.01 -0.80
N MET A 32 -5.02 -10.24 0.20
CA MET A 32 -6.10 -9.27 0.10
C MET A 32 -5.60 -8.01 -0.60
N VAL A 33 -6.26 -7.61 -1.69
CA VAL A 33 -5.91 -6.45 -2.49
C VAL A 33 -7.10 -5.51 -2.58
N GLY A 34 -6.98 -4.32 -1.98
CA GLY A 34 -7.97 -3.25 -2.14
C GLY A 34 -7.74 -2.49 -3.44
N ASP A 35 -8.81 -2.21 -4.20
CA ASP A 35 -8.72 -1.33 -5.35
C ASP A 35 -8.75 0.14 -4.92
N PHE A 36 -7.57 0.76 -4.91
CA PHE A 36 -7.41 2.16 -4.54
C PHE A 36 -7.33 3.10 -5.75
N ARG A 37 -7.58 2.66 -6.99
CA ARG A 37 -7.40 3.50 -8.19
C ARG A 37 -8.21 4.79 -8.15
N ALA A 38 -9.50 4.69 -7.81
CA ALA A 38 -10.35 5.86 -7.62
C ALA A 38 -9.91 6.68 -6.40
N SER A 39 -9.51 6.04 -5.31
CA SER A 39 -9.01 6.76 -4.13
C SER A 39 -7.77 7.59 -4.42
N ASN A 40 -6.87 7.07 -5.24
CA ASN A 40 -5.59 7.70 -5.55
C ASN A 40 -5.76 9.01 -6.34
N THR A 41 -6.89 9.22 -7.02
CA THR A 41 -7.18 10.48 -7.71
C THR A 41 -7.66 11.59 -6.75
N TYR A 42 -8.18 11.22 -5.58
CA TYR A 42 -8.66 12.17 -4.57
C TYR A 42 -7.61 12.47 -3.48
N THR A 43 -6.58 11.63 -3.34
CA THR A 43 -5.52 11.82 -2.34
C THR A 43 -4.53 12.89 -2.75
N LEU A 44 -4.03 13.64 -1.77
CA LEU A 44 -2.90 14.55 -1.98
C LEU A 44 -1.64 13.74 -2.32
N PRO A 45 -0.88 14.12 -3.36
CA PRO A 45 0.39 13.48 -3.69
C PRO A 45 1.37 13.55 -2.51
N ASP A 46 2.20 12.52 -2.38
CA ASP A 46 3.28 12.50 -1.39
C ASP A 46 4.24 13.66 -1.62
N ARG A 47 4.76 14.23 -0.53
CA ARG A 47 5.81 15.26 -0.55
C ARG A 47 7.08 14.73 -1.22
N TYR A 48 7.37 13.44 -1.07
CA TYR A 48 8.52 12.77 -1.69
C TYR A 48 8.04 11.60 -2.56
N PRO A 49 7.68 11.85 -3.83
CA PRO A 49 7.17 10.80 -4.69
C PRO A 49 8.24 9.73 -4.95
N ILE A 50 7.80 8.48 -5.07
CA ILE A 50 8.65 7.38 -5.52
C ILE A 50 9.25 7.78 -6.88
N ARG A 51 10.58 7.69 -6.99
CA ARG A 51 11.29 8.01 -8.24
C ARG A 51 10.80 7.10 -9.38
N ARG A 52 10.71 7.65 -10.59
CA ARG A 52 10.32 6.87 -11.77
C ARG A 52 11.36 5.78 -11.99
N ILE A 53 10.92 4.61 -12.43
CA ILE A 53 11.78 3.43 -12.63
C ILE A 53 12.99 3.77 -13.51
N HIS A 54 12.81 4.60 -14.54
CA HIS A 54 13.87 5.02 -15.45
C HIS A 54 14.98 5.79 -14.72
N ASP A 55 14.63 6.75 -13.87
CA ASP A 55 15.58 7.57 -13.11
C ASP A 55 16.39 6.68 -12.14
N THR A 56 15.70 5.73 -11.50
CA THR A 56 16.34 4.79 -10.57
C THR A 56 17.28 3.83 -11.28
N LEU A 57 16.92 3.33 -12.48
CA LEU A 57 17.77 2.42 -13.26
C LEU A 57 19.04 3.10 -13.78
N THR A 58 18.97 4.38 -14.14
CA THR A 58 20.15 5.15 -14.53
C THR A 58 21.12 5.34 -13.35
N GLU A 59 20.62 5.56 -12.14
CA GLU A 59 21.46 5.61 -10.94
C GLU A 59 22.08 4.23 -10.62
N PHE A 60 21.31 3.15 -10.77
CA PHE A 60 21.83 1.79 -10.55
C PHE A 60 22.89 1.36 -11.56
N SER A 61 22.87 1.89 -12.79
CA SER A 61 23.82 1.48 -13.82
C SER A 61 25.27 1.84 -13.48
N GLN A 62 25.49 2.78 -12.56
CA GLN A 62 26.82 3.21 -12.10
C GLN A 62 27.29 2.42 -10.86
N ALA A 63 26.44 1.59 -10.26
CA ALA A 63 26.75 0.88 -9.02
C ALA A 63 27.53 -0.41 -9.28
N ARG A 64 28.60 -0.64 -8.50
CA ARG A 64 29.41 -1.88 -8.58
C ARG A 64 28.75 -3.08 -7.90
N LEU A 65 27.88 -2.84 -6.91
CA LEU A 65 27.16 -3.87 -6.16
C LEU A 65 25.75 -3.37 -5.88
N ILE A 66 24.75 -4.21 -6.15
CA ILE A 66 23.34 -3.92 -5.86
C ILE A 66 22.84 -5.01 -4.91
N THR A 67 22.29 -4.60 -3.77
CA THR A 67 21.62 -5.49 -2.84
C THR A 67 20.16 -5.09 -2.76
N ALA A 68 19.27 -6.03 -3.06
CA ALA A 68 17.84 -5.85 -2.88
C ALA A 68 17.42 -6.49 -1.55
N MET A 69 16.61 -5.77 -0.77
CA MET A 69 16.02 -6.26 0.46
C MET A 69 14.51 -6.07 0.37
N ASP A 70 13.75 -7.12 0.68
CA ASP A 70 12.29 -7.03 0.80
C ASP A 70 11.93 -6.65 2.23
N SER A 71 11.25 -5.51 2.41
CA SER A 71 10.74 -5.10 3.71
C SER A 71 9.41 -5.78 3.98
N LEU A 72 9.47 -6.93 4.67
CA LEU A 72 8.28 -7.62 5.15
C LEU A 72 7.41 -6.67 5.98
N GLU A 73 6.23 -6.34 5.45
CA GLU A 73 5.20 -5.50 6.09
C GLU A 73 5.63 -4.06 6.47
N GLY A 74 6.48 -3.43 5.66
CA GLY A 74 7.00 -2.08 5.95
C GLY A 74 5.93 -1.00 6.16
N PHE A 75 4.75 -1.12 5.53
CA PHE A 75 3.66 -0.15 5.68
C PHE A 75 2.72 -0.45 6.86
N SER A 76 2.68 -1.68 7.36
CA SER A 76 1.76 -2.10 8.44
C SER A 76 2.09 -1.44 9.78
N GLN A 77 3.32 -0.93 9.93
CA GLN A 77 3.78 -0.21 11.12
C GLN A 77 3.32 1.25 11.15
N ASN A 78 2.90 1.80 10.02
CA ASN A 78 2.48 3.20 9.94
C ASN A 78 1.05 3.36 10.46
N VAL A 79 0.87 4.31 11.38
CA VAL A 79 -0.45 4.64 11.91
C VAL A 79 -1.16 5.60 10.96
N LEU A 80 -2.34 5.21 10.49
CA LEU A 80 -3.22 6.10 9.73
C LEU A 80 -3.92 7.07 10.67
N ARG A 81 -3.87 8.36 10.34
CA ARG A 81 -4.56 9.40 11.10
C ARG A 81 -6.05 9.38 10.75
N GLU A 82 -6.92 9.34 11.76
CA GLU A 82 -8.34 9.66 11.57
C GLU A 82 -8.46 11.18 11.36
N ASN A 83 -9.12 11.58 10.27
CA ASN A 83 -9.44 12.98 9.99
C ASN A 83 -10.60 13.46 10.85
#